data_AF-A0A452ZIZ0-F1
#
_entry.id   AF-A0A452ZIZ0-F1
#
_cell.length_a   1.000
_cell.length_b   1.000
_cell.length_c   1.000
_cell.angle_alpha   90.00
_cell.angle_beta   90.00
_cell.angle_gamma   90.00
#
_symmetry.space_group_name_H-M   'P 1'
#
loop_
_entity.id
_entity.type
_entity.pdbx_description
1 polymer ?
#
loop_
_entity_poly.entity_id
_entity_poly.type
_entity_poly.pdbx_seq_one_letter_code
_entity_poly.pdbx_strand_id
1 'polypeptide(L)'
;MCKHGGGGFAPCLAMDGIVSSATIKCSHDGCQSHVTYHEHDDHHSACPHAPCFCTEPGCSFAGPPPALLGHLATLHSWPVHKIEYGKVLWLQVPVSEPRRLLLAEDGGVFLLVVGLLNAITVVSVVCIRASTSPSLQYPAMMWAYGPPDVAGVRCMVDTEAVTSSSKPRDVVAEKLPFVLLVPPTHVFGAGASKELSLEIRVNKM
;
A
#
# COMPACT_ATOMS: atom_id res chain seq x y z
N MET A 1 41.28 28.68 28.91
CA MET A 1 39.94 29.25 28.72
C MET A 1 39.81 29.79 27.29
N CYS A 2 39.09 29.10 26.42
CA CYS A 2 38.75 29.64 25.09
C CYS A 2 37.49 30.51 25.23
N LYS A 3 37.63 31.82 24.94
CA LYS A 3 36.53 32.78 24.93
C LYS A 3 35.58 32.43 23.77
N HIS A 4 34.37 32.01 24.09
CA HIS A 4 33.29 31.88 23.11
C HIS A 4 32.82 33.30 22.76
N GLY A 5 33.26 33.79 21.60
CA GLY A 5 32.76 35.03 21.03
C GLY A 5 31.27 34.87 20.73
N GLY A 6 30.43 35.58 21.50
CA GLY A 6 29.00 35.69 21.26
C GLY A 6 28.73 36.52 20.01
N GLY A 7 28.90 35.92 18.84
CA GLY A 7 28.37 36.45 17.59
C GLY A 7 26.90 36.07 17.50
N GLY A 8 26.00 37.03 17.76
CA GLY A 8 24.59 36.85 17.48
C GLY A 8 24.39 36.71 15.97
N PHE A 9 23.80 35.59 15.53
CA PHE A 9 23.38 35.43 14.15
C PHE A 9 22.20 36.37 13.87
N ALA A 10 22.44 37.44 13.10
CA ALA A 10 21.37 38.30 12.59
C ALA A 10 20.81 37.68 11.30
N PRO A 11 19.50 37.40 11.22
CA PRO A 11 18.88 36.89 9.99
C PRO A 11 19.03 37.89 8.85
N CYS A 12 19.41 37.41 7.67
CA CYS A 12 19.52 38.25 6.47
C CYS A 12 18.31 37.99 5.59
N LEU A 13 17.32 38.88 5.66
CA LEU A 13 16.07 38.75 4.90
C LEU A 13 16.26 38.58 3.38
N ALA A 14 17.34 39.15 2.83
CA ALA A 14 17.68 38.98 1.41
C ALA A 14 18.13 37.54 1.09
N MET A 15 19.01 36.97 1.93
CA MET A 15 19.43 35.57 1.78
C MET A 15 18.28 34.61 2.09
N ASP A 16 17.47 34.91 3.10
CA ASP A 16 16.28 34.12 3.45
C ASP A 16 15.29 34.10 2.29
N GLY A 17 15.10 35.22 1.58
CA GLY A 17 14.27 35.28 0.37
C GLY A 17 14.83 34.44 -0.79
N ILE A 18 16.15 34.41 -0.97
CA ILE A 18 16.82 33.56 -1.98
C ILE A 18 16.66 32.08 -1.62
N VAL A 19 16.92 31.69 -0.37
CA VAL A 19 16.78 30.30 0.08
C VAL A 19 15.32 29.84 0.01
N SER A 20 14.38 30.72 0.37
CA SER A 20 12.94 30.42 0.32
C SER A 20 12.42 30.24 -1.11
N SER A 21 13.03 30.92 -2.09
CA SER A 21 12.65 30.80 -3.51
C SER A 21 13.49 29.79 -4.28
N ALA A 22 14.59 29.30 -3.70
CA ALA A 22 15.42 28.27 -4.30
C ALA A 22 14.60 26.99 -4.46
N THR A 23 14.57 26.46 -5.69
CA THR A 23 13.91 25.20 -5.99
C THR A 23 14.93 24.13 -6.30
N ILE A 24 14.64 22.90 -5.86
CA ILE A 24 15.45 21.72 -6.10
C ILE A 24 14.60 20.69 -6.82
N LYS A 25 15.21 20.01 -7.80
CA LYS A 25 14.59 18.87 -8.48
C LYS A 25 14.58 17.66 -7.56
N CYS A 26 13.44 16.96 -7.51
CA CYS A 26 13.34 15.69 -6.81
C CYS A 26 14.35 14.66 -7.36
N SER A 27 15.01 13.93 -6.46
CA SER A 27 16.02 12.90 -6.79
C SER A 27 15.43 11.54 -7.17
N HIS A 28 14.13 11.30 -6.91
CA HIS A 28 13.48 10.04 -7.25
C HIS A 28 13.34 9.86 -8.76
N ASP A 29 13.65 8.67 -9.23
CA ASP A 29 13.61 8.36 -10.66
C ASP A 29 12.19 8.49 -11.24
N GLY A 30 12.08 9.16 -12.37
CA GLY A 30 10.80 9.50 -13.00
C GLY A 30 10.06 10.71 -12.41
N CYS A 31 10.52 11.30 -11.29
CA CYS A 31 9.93 12.53 -10.77
C CYS A 31 10.47 13.76 -11.52
N GLN A 32 9.58 14.59 -12.06
CA GLN A 32 9.93 15.85 -12.74
C GLN A 32 9.66 17.10 -11.89
N SER A 33 9.17 16.91 -10.66
CA SER A 33 8.82 18.02 -9.77
C SER A 33 10.06 18.79 -9.32
N HIS A 34 9.92 20.11 -9.29
CA HIS A 34 10.83 21.02 -8.61
C HIS A 34 10.05 21.62 -7.44
N VAL A 35 10.64 21.56 -6.26
CA VAL A 35 10.01 22.00 -5.00
C VAL A 35 10.93 22.98 -4.31
N THR A 36 10.37 23.88 -3.50
CA THR A 36 11.19 24.82 -2.76
C THR A 36 12.09 24.06 -1.78
N TYR A 37 13.25 24.64 -1.46
CA TYR A 37 14.23 24.01 -0.58
C TYR A 37 13.61 23.51 0.73
N HIS A 38 12.71 24.30 1.33
CA HIS A 38 12.08 23.98 2.61
C HIS A 38 10.99 22.90 2.51
N GLU A 39 10.41 22.67 1.33
CA GLU A 39 9.40 21.63 1.08
C GLU A 39 10.02 20.34 0.51
N HIS A 40 11.33 20.34 0.24
CA HIS A 40 12.00 19.24 -0.44
C HIS A 40 11.85 17.92 0.31
N ASP A 41 12.08 17.90 1.62
CA ASP A 41 12.03 16.66 2.42
C ASP A 41 10.61 16.11 2.54
N ASP A 42 9.62 17.01 2.67
CA ASP A 42 8.21 16.66 2.67
C ASP A 42 7.80 16.06 1.32
N HIS A 43 8.19 16.68 0.20
CA HIS A 43 7.96 16.12 -1.13
C HIS A 43 8.71 14.79 -1.31
N HIS A 44 9.98 14.73 -0.95
CA HIS A 44 10.83 13.57 -1.18
C HIS A 44 10.31 12.34 -0.42
N SER A 45 9.82 12.52 0.81
CA SER A 45 9.15 11.46 1.57
C SER A 45 7.75 11.13 1.05
N ALA A 46 7.03 12.12 0.50
CA ALA A 46 5.68 11.95 -0.04
C ALA A 46 5.63 11.57 -1.53
N CYS A 47 6.77 11.49 -2.21
CA CYS A 47 6.84 11.40 -3.66
C CYS A 47 6.21 10.09 -4.16
N PRO A 48 5.29 10.13 -5.14
CA PRO A 48 4.73 8.91 -5.75
C PRO A 48 5.79 8.02 -6.43
N HIS A 49 6.93 8.60 -6.80
CA HIS A 49 8.06 7.91 -7.40
C HIS A 49 9.06 7.36 -6.39
N ALA A 50 8.86 7.62 -5.09
CA ALA A 50 9.74 7.09 -4.08
C ALA A 50 9.71 5.55 -4.06
N PRO A 51 10.85 4.90 -3.78
CA PRO A 51 10.99 3.46 -3.93
C PRO A 51 10.14 2.71 -2.90
N CYS A 52 9.46 1.67 -3.39
CA CYS A 52 8.86 0.62 -2.60
C CYS A 52 9.74 -0.63 -2.68
N PHE A 53 9.73 -1.43 -1.63
CA PHE A 53 10.61 -2.59 -1.49
C PHE A 53 9.84 -3.87 -1.78
N CYS A 54 10.47 -4.79 -2.52
CA CYS A 54 9.96 -6.14 -2.64
C CYS A 54 9.93 -6.79 -1.27
N THR A 55 8.86 -7.52 -1.06
CA THR A 55 8.58 -8.12 0.23
C THR A 55 8.85 -9.60 0.27
N GLU A 56 9.22 -10.23 -0.85
CA GLU A 56 9.50 -11.66 -0.80
C GLU A 56 10.79 -12.02 -0.08
N PRO A 57 10.77 -13.08 0.75
CA PRO A 57 11.91 -13.42 1.58
C PRO A 57 13.13 -13.71 0.70
N GLY A 58 14.23 -13.01 0.98
CA GLY A 58 15.46 -13.11 0.20
C GLY A 58 15.51 -12.23 -1.05
N CYS A 59 14.46 -11.45 -1.35
CA CYS A 59 14.46 -10.50 -2.45
C CYS A 59 14.82 -9.09 -1.98
N SER A 60 15.80 -8.45 -2.63
CA SER A 60 16.29 -7.11 -2.28
C SER A 60 15.89 -6.04 -3.30
N PHE A 61 14.89 -6.31 -4.14
CA PHE A 61 14.44 -5.35 -5.14
C PHE A 61 13.83 -4.10 -4.48
N ALA A 62 14.16 -2.93 -5.01
CA ALA A 62 13.58 -1.65 -4.63
C ALA A 62 13.37 -0.80 -5.89
N GLY A 63 12.22 -0.14 -6.00
CA GLY A 63 11.90 0.71 -7.14
C GLY A 63 10.53 1.36 -7.00
N PRO A 64 10.16 2.29 -7.91
CA PRO A 64 8.86 2.95 -7.85
C PRO A 64 7.72 1.93 -7.96
N PRO A 65 6.49 2.25 -7.49
CA PRO A 65 5.38 1.30 -7.43
C PRO A 65 5.10 0.54 -8.74
N PRO A 66 5.13 1.17 -9.95
CA PRO A 66 4.93 0.44 -11.19
C PRO A 66 6.04 -0.59 -11.49
N ALA A 67 7.29 -0.26 -11.18
CA ALA A 67 8.42 -1.18 -11.36
C ALA A 67 8.32 -2.35 -10.37
N LEU A 68 7.91 -2.08 -9.13
CA LEU A 68 7.67 -3.12 -8.13
C LEU A 68 6.52 -4.05 -8.55
N LEU A 69 5.43 -3.52 -9.12
CA LEU A 69 4.35 -4.35 -9.66
C LEU A 69 4.85 -5.29 -10.76
N GLY A 70 5.61 -4.77 -11.73
CA GLY A 70 6.19 -5.60 -12.80
C GLY A 70 7.12 -6.67 -12.24
N HIS A 71 7.95 -6.32 -11.26
CA HIS A 71 8.83 -7.25 -10.57
C HIS A 71 8.06 -8.39 -9.85
N LEU A 72 7.05 -8.05 -9.06
CA LEU A 72 6.24 -9.03 -8.31
C LEU A 72 5.44 -9.94 -9.26
N ALA A 73 4.89 -9.39 -10.35
CA ALA A 73 4.15 -10.15 -11.34
C ALA A 73 5.04 -11.13 -12.13
N THR A 74 6.27 -10.73 -12.46
CA THR A 74 7.15 -11.52 -13.35
C THR A 74 8.08 -12.46 -12.59
N LEU A 75 8.74 -11.98 -11.54
CA LEU A 75 9.75 -12.77 -10.80
C LEU A 75 9.15 -13.56 -9.64
N HIS A 76 8.04 -13.10 -9.07
CA HIS A 76 7.33 -13.81 -8.00
C HIS A 76 6.01 -14.43 -8.47
N SER A 77 5.66 -14.26 -9.76
CA SER A 77 4.44 -14.82 -10.36
C SER A 77 3.16 -14.49 -9.61
N TRP A 78 3.12 -13.35 -8.91
CA TRP A 78 1.92 -12.92 -8.20
C TRP A 78 0.83 -12.54 -9.22
N PRO A 79 -0.39 -13.09 -9.11
CA PRO A 79 -1.48 -12.75 -10.01
C PRO A 79 -1.81 -11.27 -9.96
N VAL A 80 -2.10 -10.68 -11.12
CA VAL A 80 -2.47 -9.25 -11.25
C VAL A 80 -3.92 -9.16 -11.75
N HIS A 81 -4.74 -8.39 -11.05
CA HIS A 81 -6.10 -8.07 -11.43
C HIS A 81 -6.23 -6.57 -11.68
N LYS A 82 -6.83 -6.18 -12.80
CA LYS A 82 -7.15 -4.78 -13.07
C LYS A 82 -8.44 -4.41 -12.36
N ILE A 83 -8.47 -3.22 -11.75
CA ILE A 83 -9.64 -2.67 -11.07
C ILE A 83 -9.93 -1.25 -11.56
N GLU A 84 -11.19 -0.87 -11.45
CA GLU A 84 -11.65 0.52 -11.60
C GLU A 84 -12.16 0.96 -10.22
N TYR A 85 -11.89 2.20 -9.82
CA TYR A 85 -12.31 2.64 -8.50
C TYR A 85 -13.85 2.68 -8.40
N GLY A 86 -14.37 2.29 -7.23
CA GLY A 86 -15.80 2.24 -6.99
C GLY A 86 -16.53 1.06 -7.64
N LYS A 87 -15.87 0.27 -8.49
CA LYS A 87 -16.42 -0.98 -9.03
C LYS A 87 -16.06 -2.17 -8.16
N VAL A 88 -16.97 -3.14 -8.17
CA VAL A 88 -16.80 -4.41 -7.47
C VAL A 88 -15.96 -5.36 -8.33
N LEU A 89 -14.95 -5.95 -7.71
CA LEU A 89 -14.17 -7.07 -8.22
C LEU A 89 -14.54 -8.34 -7.45
N TRP A 90 -14.95 -9.39 -8.17
CA TRP A 90 -15.17 -10.72 -7.64
C TRP A 90 -13.96 -11.61 -7.87
N LEU A 91 -13.46 -12.28 -6.81
CA LEU A 91 -12.32 -13.18 -6.88
C LEU A 91 -12.59 -14.49 -6.16
N GLN A 92 -12.11 -15.59 -6.77
CA GLN A 92 -11.85 -16.84 -6.05
C GLN A 92 -10.36 -16.87 -5.70
N VAL A 93 -10.09 -17.05 -4.41
CA VAL A 93 -8.76 -16.90 -3.85
C VAL A 93 -8.33 -18.21 -3.20
N PRO A 94 -7.44 -18.99 -3.85
CA PRO A 94 -6.71 -20.06 -3.19
C PRO A 94 -5.99 -19.58 -1.94
N VAL A 95 -6.20 -20.26 -0.82
CA VAL A 95 -5.52 -20.01 0.46
C VAL A 95 -4.03 -20.35 0.36
N SER A 96 -3.66 -21.28 -0.53
CA SER A 96 -2.27 -21.62 -0.86
C SER A 96 -1.53 -20.50 -1.60
N GLU A 97 -2.26 -19.61 -2.27
CA GLU A 97 -1.73 -18.45 -3.00
C GLU A 97 -2.27 -17.17 -2.39
N PRO A 98 -1.70 -16.77 -1.23
CA PRO A 98 -2.29 -15.74 -0.39
C PRO A 98 -2.21 -14.33 -0.96
N ARG A 99 -1.41 -14.10 -2.00
CA ARG A 99 -1.01 -12.74 -2.42
C ARG A 99 -1.35 -12.47 -3.87
N ARG A 100 -2.07 -11.36 -4.10
CA ARG A 100 -2.46 -10.88 -5.43
C ARG A 100 -2.32 -9.36 -5.51
N LEU A 101 -2.00 -8.89 -6.70
CA LEU A 101 -1.88 -7.46 -6.99
C LEU A 101 -3.17 -6.97 -7.64
N LEU A 102 -3.63 -5.81 -7.19
CA LEU A 102 -4.71 -5.06 -7.83
C LEU A 102 -4.12 -3.80 -8.46
N LEU A 103 -4.28 -3.65 -9.76
CA LEU A 103 -3.82 -2.50 -10.53
C LEU A 103 -5.02 -1.63 -10.88
N ALA A 104 -5.08 -0.43 -10.31
CA ALA A 104 -6.09 0.55 -10.63
C ALA A 104 -5.82 1.24 -11.96
N GLU A 105 -6.88 1.79 -12.55
CA GLU A 105 -6.86 2.51 -13.83
C GLU A 105 -5.91 3.73 -13.88
N ASP A 106 -5.60 4.34 -12.74
CA ASP A 106 -4.67 5.47 -12.62
C ASP A 106 -3.22 5.04 -12.32
N GLY A 107 -2.95 3.73 -12.31
CA GLY A 107 -1.65 3.18 -11.94
C GLY A 107 -1.45 2.96 -10.44
N GLY A 108 -2.46 3.24 -9.60
CA GLY A 108 -2.46 2.85 -8.20
C GLY A 108 -2.30 1.34 -8.03
N VAL A 109 -1.45 0.92 -7.09
CA VAL A 109 -1.16 -0.50 -6.86
C VAL A 109 -1.60 -0.88 -5.45
N PHE A 110 -2.35 -1.97 -5.35
CA PHE A 110 -2.78 -2.53 -4.08
C PHE A 110 -2.38 -4.00 -3.98
N LEU A 111 -2.12 -4.46 -2.76
CA LEU A 111 -1.84 -5.83 -2.43
C LEU A 111 -3.01 -6.40 -1.64
N LEU A 112 -3.65 -7.44 -2.19
CA LEU A 112 -4.57 -8.30 -1.45
C LEU A 112 -3.76 -9.42 -0.80
N VAL A 113 -3.86 -9.55 0.52
CA VAL A 113 -3.19 -10.60 1.29
C VAL A 113 -4.23 -11.43 2.04
N VAL A 114 -4.10 -12.74 1.95
CA VAL A 114 -4.75 -13.72 2.82
C VAL A 114 -3.71 -14.27 3.79
N GLY A 115 -4.01 -14.26 5.08
CA GLY A 115 -3.12 -14.73 6.12
C GLY A 115 -3.86 -15.53 7.18
N LEU A 116 -3.14 -15.85 8.25
CA LEU A 116 -3.70 -16.42 9.46
C LEU A 116 -3.34 -15.53 10.65
N LEU A 117 -4.33 -15.23 11.49
CA LEU A 117 -4.18 -14.58 12.81
C LEU A 117 -4.79 -15.52 13.84
N ASN A 118 -3.97 -16.09 14.74
CA ASN A 118 -4.44 -17.03 15.78
C ASN A 118 -5.34 -18.16 15.22
N ALA A 119 -4.94 -18.77 14.11
CA ALA A 119 -5.68 -19.81 13.37
C ALA A 119 -7.00 -19.37 12.68
N ILE A 120 -7.30 -18.06 12.65
CA ILE A 120 -8.39 -17.48 11.88
C ILE A 120 -7.85 -16.95 10.55
N THR A 121 -8.53 -17.25 9.44
CA THR A 121 -8.19 -16.69 8.14
C THR A 121 -8.48 -15.20 8.13
N VAL A 122 -7.52 -14.40 7.68
CA VAL A 122 -7.66 -12.94 7.59
C VAL A 122 -7.38 -12.46 6.19
N VAL A 123 -8.14 -11.48 5.73
CA VAL A 123 -7.96 -10.84 4.43
C VAL A 123 -7.74 -9.35 4.62
N SER A 124 -6.76 -8.78 3.93
CA SER A 124 -6.50 -7.35 3.95
C SER A 124 -6.07 -6.82 2.59
N VAL A 125 -6.29 -5.53 2.37
CA VAL A 125 -5.84 -4.78 1.20
C VAL A 125 -4.93 -3.65 1.66
N VAL A 126 -3.76 -3.55 1.06
CA VAL A 126 -2.73 -2.55 1.37
C VAL A 126 -2.41 -1.77 0.10
N CYS A 127 -2.39 -0.44 0.16
CA CYS A 127 -1.88 0.38 -0.94
C CYS A 127 -0.35 0.33 -0.96
N ILE A 128 0.23 -0.09 -2.08
CA ILE A 128 1.68 -0.09 -2.30
C ILE A 128 2.08 1.30 -2.76
N ARG A 129 2.57 2.10 -1.82
CA ARG A 129 3.10 3.43 -2.09
C ARG A 129 4.09 3.82 -1.02
N ALA A 130 5.08 4.61 -1.40
CA ALA A 130 6.09 5.08 -0.47
C ALA A 130 5.58 6.15 0.49
N SER A 131 4.55 6.89 0.09
CA SER A 131 4.02 8.02 0.85
C SER A 131 2.76 7.69 1.62
N THR A 132 2.58 8.29 2.80
CA THR A 132 1.34 8.22 3.59
C THR A 132 0.59 9.54 3.54
N SER A 133 0.51 10.18 2.36
CA SER A 133 -0.12 11.50 2.27
C SER A 133 -1.58 11.40 2.74
N PRO A 134 -1.99 12.14 3.79
CA PRO A 134 -3.34 12.02 4.36
C PRO A 134 -4.43 12.50 3.40
N SER A 135 -4.03 13.25 2.36
CA SER A 135 -4.89 13.74 1.29
C SER A 135 -5.37 12.66 0.32
N LEU A 136 -4.70 11.51 0.25
CA LEU A 136 -5.01 10.48 -0.73
C LEU A 136 -5.36 9.20 0.01
N GLN A 137 -6.66 9.06 0.28
CA GLN A 137 -7.26 7.94 0.98
C GLN A 137 -7.98 7.05 -0.01
N TYR A 138 -7.85 5.74 0.21
CA TYR A 138 -8.56 4.75 -0.58
C TYR A 138 -9.47 3.96 0.36
N PRO A 139 -10.75 4.35 0.47
CA PRO A 139 -11.71 3.54 1.20
C PRO A 139 -11.85 2.18 0.53
N ALA A 140 -11.99 1.12 1.31
CA ALA A 140 -12.19 -0.21 0.75
C ALA A 140 -13.26 -0.98 1.49
N MET A 141 -14.09 -1.66 0.69
CA MET A 141 -15.07 -2.61 1.15
C MET A 141 -14.63 -4.00 0.73
N MET A 142 -14.69 -4.96 1.64
CA MET A 142 -14.47 -6.37 1.34
C MET A 142 -15.56 -7.23 1.95
N TRP A 143 -16.03 -8.21 1.19
CA TRP A 143 -16.91 -9.25 1.67
C TRP A 143 -16.28 -10.62 1.45
N ALA A 144 -16.48 -11.51 2.40
CA ALA A 144 -16.25 -12.94 2.24
C ALA A 144 -17.60 -13.65 2.29
N TYR A 145 -17.84 -14.50 1.30
CA TYR A 145 -19.07 -15.26 1.18
C TYR A 145 -18.86 -16.68 1.67
N GLY A 146 -19.83 -17.18 2.44
CA GLY A 146 -19.95 -18.60 2.77
C GLY A 146 -20.40 -19.42 1.56
N PRO A 147 -20.47 -20.75 1.70
CA PRO A 147 -20.77 -21.62 0.58
C PRO A 147 -22.20 -21.37 0.11
N PRO A 148 -22.48 -21.57 -1.19
CA PRO A 148 -23.76 -21.20 -1.80
C PRO A 148 -24.96 -21.95 -1.19
N ASP A 149 -24.72 -23.06 -0.51
CA ASP A 149 -25.70 -23.89 0.20
C ASP A 149 -26.07 -23.36 1.60
N VAL A 150 -25.26 -22.47 2.19
CA VAL A 150 -25.54 -21.82 3.48
C VAL A 150 -25.90 -20.37 3.25
N ALA A 151 -27.16 -20.15 2.85
CA ALA A 151 -27.70 -18.82 2.61
C ALA A 151 -27.52 -17.90 3.84
N GLY A 152 -26.87 -16.75 3.63
CA GLY A 152 -26.84 -15.64 4.59
C GLY A 152 -25.58 -15.51 5.46
N VAL A 153 -24.63 -16.44 5.39
CA VAL A 153 -23.37 -16.28 6.13
C VAL A 153 -22.36 -15.55 5.25
N ARG A 154 -22.18 -14.27 5.54
CA ARG A 154 -21.15 -13.42 4.91
C ARG A 154 -20.53 -12.54 5.98
N CYS A 155 -19.24 -12.30 5.83
CA CYS A 155 -18.50 -11.36 6.68
C CYS A 155 -18.11 -10.15 5.83
N MET A 156 -18.06 -8.99 6.45
CA MET A 156 -17.76 -7.74 5.79
C MET A 156 -16.79 -6.92 6.63
N VAL A 157 -15.94 -6.17 5.95
CA VAL A 157 -15.22 -5.05 6.53
C VAL A 157 -15.32 -3.86 5.57
N ASP A 158 -15.58 -2.70 6.16
CA ASP A 158 -15.55 -1.41 5.48
C ASP A 158 -14.50 -0.55 6.18
N THR A 159 -13.64 0.09 5.41
CA THR A 159 -12.62 1.00 5.94
C THR A 159 -12.61 2.29 5.15
N GLU A 160 -12.54 3.40 5.87
CA GLU A 160 -12.38 4.75 5.32
C GLU A 160 -11.02 4.92 4.61
N ALA A 161 -10.00 4.14 5.00
CA ALA A 161 -8.69 4.21 4.38
C ALA A 161 -7.91 2.90 4.55
N VAL A 162 -7.53 2.28 3.43
CA VAL A 162 -6.54 1.19 3.44
C VAL A 162 -5.18 1.68 3.91
N THR A 163 -4.46 0.81 4.60
CA THR A 163 -3.08 1.10 5.00
C THR A 163 -2.20 1.29 3.78
N SER A 164 -1.37 2.34 3.80
CA SER A 164 -0.37 2.60 2.75
C SER A 164 1.01 2.18 3.26
N SER A 165 1.80 1.49 2.44
CA SER A 165 3.13 1.03 2.84
C SER A 165 4.11 0.90 1.68
N SER A 166 5.36 1.33 1.92
CA SER A 166 6.52 1.04 1.06
C SER A 166 7.06 -0.38 1.25
N LYS A 167 6.63 -1.07 2.31
CA LYS A 167 7.04 -2.43 2.70
C LYS A 167 5.80 -3.28 3.04
N PRO A 168 5.04 -3.71 2.03
CA PRO A 168 3.76 -4.38 2.23
C PRO A 168 3.75 -5.69 3.06
N ARG A 169 4.90 -6.26 3.46
CA ARG A 169 4.99 -7.48 4.30
C ARG A 169 5.35 -7.23 5.75
N ASP A 170 5.99 -6.10 6.07
CA ASP A 170 6.14 -5.68 7.49
C ASP A 170 4.77 -5.38 8.11
N VAL A 171 3.76 -5.26 7.24
CA VAL A 171 2.35 -5.36 7.52
C VAL A 171 2.02 -6.80 7.94
N VAL A 172 2.39 -7.13 9.17
CA VAL A 172 1.91 -8.32 9.86
C VAL A 172 0.38 -8.21 9.90
N ALA A 173 -0.36 -9.25 9.49
CA ALA A 173 -1.82 -9.21 9.49
C ALA A 173 -2.40 -8.87 10.88
N GLU A 174 -1.66 -9.18 11.94
CA GLU A 174 -1.95 -8.83 13.34
C GLU A 174 -1.76 -7.33 13.68
N LYS A 175 -1.03 -6.58 12.85
CA LYS A 175 -0.74 -5.14 13.01
C LYS A 175 -1.52 -4.26 12.04
N LEU A 176 -2.35 -4.86 11.20
CA LEU A 176 -3.24 -4.12 10.32
C LEU A 176 -4.46 -3.64 11.13
N PRO A 177 -4.74 -2.33 11.18
CA PRO A 177 -5.95 -1.85 11.84
C PRO A 177 -7.24 -2.32 11.16
N PHE A 178 -7.15 -2.82 9.91
CA PHE A 178 -8.28 -3.26 9.11
C PHE A 178 -8.01 -4.64 8.48
N VAL A 179 -8.66 -5.66 9.05
CA VAL A 179 -8.63 -7.03 8.55
C VAL A 179 -10.03 -7.62 8.54
N LEU A 180 -10.39 -8.27 7.43
CA LEU A 180 -11.58 -9.10 7.36
C LEU A 180 -11.28 -10.43 8.02
N LEU A 181 -11.91 -10.73 9.15
CA LEU A 181 -11.88 -12.05 9.76
C LEU A 181 -12.81 -12.98 8.99
N VAL A 182 -12.27 -14.07 8.46
CA VAL A 182 -13.00 -15.05 7.67
C VAL A 182 -13.09 -16.35 8.48
N PRO A 183 -14.29 -16.72 8.95
CA PRO A 183 -14.49 -17.97 9.66
C PRO A 183 -14.13 -19.18 8.78
N PRO A 184 -13.66 -20.30 9.35
CA PRO A 184 -13.34 -21.52 8.59
C PRO A 184 -14.50 -22.04 7.72
N THR A 185 -15.74 -21.74 8.08
CA THR A 185 -16.95 -22.10 7.32
C THR A 185 -17.05 -21.42 5.95
N HIS A 186 -16.28 -20.36 5.68
CA HIS A 186 -16.26 -19.64 4.40
C HIS A 186 -15.08 -20.06 3.50
N VAL A 187 -14.25 -20.99 3.97
CA VAL A 187 -13.16 -21.56 3.19
C VAL A 187 -13.67 -22.85 2.55
N PHE A 188 -13.74 -22.85 1.22
CA PHE A 188 -14.17 -23.99 0.41
C PHE A 188 -13.03 -24.95 0.15
N GLY A 189 -13.35 -26.19 -0.21
CA GLY A 189 -12.36 -27.16 -0.64
C GLY A 189 -11.61 -27.87 0.48
N ALA A 190 -10.72 -28.79 0.10
CA ALA A 190 -9.97 -29.63 1.02
C ALA A 190 -8.46 -29.55 0.74
N GLY A 191 -7.65 -29.68 1.80
CA GLY A 191 -6.18 -29.70 1.68
C GLY A 191 -5.63 -28.43 1.02
N ALA A 192 -4.90 -28.61 -0.08
CA ALA A 192 -4.26 -27.52 -0.83
C ALA A 192 -5.22 -26.75 -1.76
N SER A 193 -6.40 -27.29 -2.06
CA SER A 193 -7.41 -26.65 -2.91
C SER A 193 -8.40 -25.79 -2.12
N LYS A 194 -7.94 -25.23 -0.99
CA LYS A 194 -8.78 -24.37 -0.16
C LYS A 194 -8.96 -23.01 -0.82
N GLU A 195 -10.19 -22.53 -0.94
CA GLU A 195 -10.49 -21.28 -1.65
C GLU A 195 -11.44 -20.36 -0.87
N LEU A 196 -11.36 -19.06 -1.14
CA LEU A 196 -12.21 -18.01 -0.59
C LEU A 196 -12.94 -17.28 -1.72
N SER A 197 -14.25 -17.09 -1.57
CA SER A 197 -15.03 -16.20 -2.45
C SER A 197 -15.06 -14.79 -1.87
N LEU A 198 -14.40 -13.86 -2.56
CA LEU A 198 -14.26 -12.47 -2.14
C LEU A 198 -14.92 -11.51 -3.12
N GLU A 199 -15.58 -10.49 -2.56
CA GLU A 199 -15.98 -9.27 -3.25
C GLU A 199 -15.16 -8.12 -2.69
N ILE A 200 -14.49 -7.37 -3.56
CA ILE A 200 -13.58 -6.30 -3.16
C ILE A 200 -13.95 -5.06 -3.96
N ARG A 201 -14.03 -3.92 -3.27
CA ARG A 201 -14.22 -2.62 -3.90
C ARG A 201 -13.26 -1.63 -3.26
N VAL A 202 -12.37 -1.06 -4.06
CA VAL A 202 -11.49 0.04 -3.65
C VAL A 202 -12.07 1.31 -4.23
N ASN A 203 -12.21 2.34 -3.42
CA ASN A 203 -12.66 3.68 -3.81
C ASN A 203 -11.46 4.64 -3.77
N LYS A 204 -11.64 5.81 -4.36
CA LYS A 204 -10.70 6.92 -4.33
C LYS A 204 -11.49 8.18 -3.96
N MET A 205 -11.05 8.89 -2.92
CA MET A 205 -11.63 10.19 -2.54
C MET A 205 -11.03 11.32 -3.38
#